data_AF-A0A409YA67-F1
#
_entry.id   AF-A0A409YA67-F1
#
_cell.length_a   1.000
_cell.length_b   1.000
_cell.length_c   1.000
_cell.angle_alpha   90.00
_cell.angle_beta   90.00
_cell.angle_gamma   90.00
#
_symmetry.space_group_name_H-M   'P 1'
#
loop_
_entity.id
_entity.type
_entity.pdbx_description
1 polymer ?
#
loop_
_entity_poly.entity_id
_entity_poly.type
_entity_poly.pdbx_seq_one_letter_code
_entity_poly.pdbx_strand_id
1 'polypeptide(L)'
;MPNGTVVDPITDKDPSHWVVERDPPPDVHVIFFQNPKIGYFSYDPPKGFTAEELVQFNGAEECLTLEEAKALITERNEKGTLNVTGDARWAGLEDKMNS
;
A
#
# COMPACT_ATOMS: atom_id res chain seq x y z
N MET A 1 -24.10 -3.23 4.49
CA MET A 1 -22.67 -2.96 4.78
C MET A 1 -22.60 -1.51 5.20
N PRO A 2 -22.06 -1.16 6.38
CA PRO A 2 -21.96 0.25 6.75
C PRO A 2 -20.99 0.96 5.80
N ASN A 3 -21.36 2.18 5.43
CA ASN A 3 -20.64 3.08 4.52
C ASN A 3 -19.13 3.10 4.82
N GLY A 4 -18.31 3.04 3.77
CA GLY A 4 -16.84 3.08 3.85
C GLY A 4 -16.38 4.27 4.68
N THR A 5 -16.00 4.00 5.92
CA THR A 5 -15.45 5.01 6.82
C THR A 5 -14.04 5.29 6.32
N VAL A 6 -13.79 6.53 5.91
CA VAL A 6 -12.43 6.96 5.59
C VAL A 6 -11.65 6.98 6.89
N VAL A 7 -10.75 6.00 7.05
CA VAL A 7 -9.84 5.91 8.19
C VAL A 7 -8.63 6.78 7.90
N ASP A 8 -8.36 7.75 8.77
CA ASP A 8 -7.15 8.58 8.69
C ASP A 8 -5.96 7.81 9.31
N PRO A 9 -4.94 7.41 8.52
CA PRO A 9 -3.81 6.63 9.00
C PRO A 9 -3.05 7.29 10.15
N ILE A 10 -2.98 8.63 10.18
CA ILE A 10 -2.17 9.33 11.19
C ILE A 10 -2.83 9.34 12.58
N THR A 11 -4.05 8.81 12.70
CA THR A 11 -4.73 8.61 13.99
C THR A 11 -3.93 7.69 14.91
N ASP A 12 -3.12 6.79 14.34
CA ASP A 12 -2.24 5.90 15.09
C ASP A 12 -0.86 5.81 14.42
N LYS A 13 0.12 6.51 14.99
CA LYS A 13 1.50 6.57 14.49
C LYS A 13 2.46 5.57 15.14
N ASP A 14 1.98 4.72 16.06
CA ASP A 14 2.84 3.73 16.70
C ASP A 14 3.15 2.58 15.71
N PRO A 15 4.40 2.41 15.26
CA PRO A 15 4.76 1.43 14.23
C PRO A 15 4.49 -0.01 14.66
N SER A 16 4.38 -0.31 15.96
CA SER A 16 4.07 -1.65 16.45
C SER A 16 2.61 -2.08 16.22
N HIS A 17 1.73 -1.12 15.92
CA HIS A 17 0.32 -1.38 15.57
C HIS A 17 0.14 -1.61 14.07
N TRP A 18 1.16 -1.31 13.29
CA TRP A 18 1.19 -1.48 11.85
C TRP A 18 1.83 -2.82 11.49
N VAL A 19 1.25 -3.47 10.50
CA VAL A 19 1.78 -4.70 9.92
C VAL A 19 1.91 -4.51 8.42
N VAL A 20 3.05 -4.96 7.89
CA VAL A 20 3.33 -5.00 6.45
C VAL A 20 3.63 -6.43 6.06
N GLU A 21 2.89 -6.92 5.09
CA GLU A 21 2.98 -8.29 4.62
C GLU A 21 2.98 -8.32 3.09
N ARG A 22 3.61 -9.34 2.51
CA ARG A 22 3.47 -9.68 1.09
C ARG A 22 2.44 -10.78 0.94
N ASP A 23 1.66 -10.72 -0.14
CA ASP A 23 0.76 -11.82 -0.48
C ASP A 23 1.54 -13.13 -0.65
N PRO A 24 0.98 -14.27 -0.22
CA PRO A 24 1.62 -15.56 -0.40
C PRO A 24 1.75 -15.91 -1.90
N PRO A 25 2.67 -16.80 -2.27
CA PRO A 25 2.78 -17.29 -3.65
C PRO A 25 1.43 -17.81 -4.18
N PRO A 26 1.09 -17.57 -5.46
CA PRO A 26 1.93 -17.03 -6.54
C PRO A 26 2.00 -15.49 -6.60
N ASP A 27 1.22 -14.78 -5.78
CA ASP A 27 1.00 -13.33 -5.86
C ASP A 27 2.00 -12.51 -5.04
N VAL A 28 3.22 -13.04 -4.83
CA VAL A 28 4.32 -12.50 -4.00
C VAL A 28 4.79 -11.07 -4.31
N HIS A 29 4.20 -10.45 -5.33
CA HIS A 29 4.52 -9.11 -5.81
C HIS A 29 3.69 -8.01 -5.13
N VAL A 30 2.68 -8.37 -4.33
CA VAL A 30 1.76 -7.39 -3.72
C VAL A 30 2.08 -7.23 -2.24
N ILE A 31 2.40 -6.00 -1.82
CA ILE A 31 2.58 -5.63 -0.41
C ILE A 31 1.28 -4.96 0.07
N PHE A 32 0.84 -5.27 1.29
CA PHE A 32 -0.25 -4.55 1.93
C PHE A 32 0.16 -4.04 3.32
N PHE A 33 -0.46 -2.92 3.68
CA PHE A 33 -0.30 -2.22 4.94
C PHE A 33 -1.60 -2.32 5.72
N GLN A 34 -1.52 -2.74 6.97
CA GLN A 34 -2.68 -2.82 7.85
C GLN A 34 -2.40 -2.22 9.22
N ASN A 35 -3.40 -1.59 9.80
CA ASN A 35 -3.44 -1.26 11.22
C ASN A 35 -4.83 -1.66 11.76
N PRO A 36 -4.95 -2.85 12.38
CA PRO A 36 -6.20 -3.36 12.90
C PRO A 36 -6.83 -2.49 14.00
N LYS A 37 -6.03 -1.69 14.73
CA LYS A 37 -6.54 -0.84 15.82
C LYS A 37 -7.43 0.28 15.32
N ILE A 38 -7.10 0.83 14.15
CA ILE A 38 -7.88 1.88 13.49
C ILE A 38 -8.72 1.33 12.33
N GLY A 39 -8.65 0.02 12.05
CA GLY A 39 -9.35 -0.61 10.93
C GLY A 39 -8.80 -0.20 9.56
N TYR A 40 -7.51 0.11 9.47
CA TYR A 40 -6.85 0.47 8.21
C TYR A 40 -6.36 -0.77 7.48
N PHE A 41 -6.59 -0.83 6.17
CA PHE A 41 -6.06 -1.85 5.26
C PHE A 41 -5.91 -1.22 3.86
N SER A 42 -4.74 -1.36 3.23
CA SER A 42 -4.45 -0.75 1.93
C SER A 42 -3.25 -1.41 1.24
N TYR A 43 -3.26 -1.47 -0.08
CA TYR A 43 -2.09 -1.82 -0.89
C TYR A 43 -1.16 -0.62 -1.15
N ASP A 44 -1.68 0.60 -1.01
CA ASP A 44 -0.87 1.81 -1.00
C ASP A 44 -0.28 2.08 0.39
N PRO A 45 0.92 2.68 0.47
CA PRO A 45 1.48 3.10 1.75
C PRO A 45 0.61 4.18 2.40
N PRO A 46 0.40 4.13 3.73
CA PRO A 46 -0.45 5.08 4.44
C PRO A 46 0.01 6.53 4.25
N LYS A 47 -0.94 7.43 3.99
CA LYS A 47 -0.67 8.87 3.87
C LYS A 47 -0.20 9.44 5.21
N GLY A 48 0.73 10.39 5.14
CA GLY A 48 1.26 11.06 6.33
C GLY A 48 2.43 10.37 7.04
N PHE A 49 2.94 9.27 6.46
CA PHE A 49 4.15 8.58 6.89
C PHE A 49 5.31 8.81 5.90
N THR A 50 6.54 8.93 6.41
CA THR A 50 7.77 8.95 5.60
C THR A 50 8.25 7.53 5.30
N ALA A 51 9.17 7.39 4.34
CA ALA A 51 9.74 6.08 4.02
C ALA A 51 10.47 5.46 5.21
N GLU A 52 11.14 6.28 6.03
CA GLU A 52 11.83 5.87 7.26
C GLU A 52 10.85 5.38 8.32
N GLU A 53 9.65 5.94 8.40
CA GLU A 53 8.60 5.46 9.31
C GLU A 53 7.99 4.15 8.79
N LEU A 54 7.76 4.01 7.48
CA LEU A 54 7.19 2.80 6.89
C LEU A 54 8.08 1.56 7.10
N VAL A 55 9.40 1.71 6.97
CA VAL A 55 10.35 0.59 7.19
C VAL A 55 10.46 0.18 8.66
N GLN A 56 9.86 0.94 9.59
CA GLN A 56 9.81 0.58 11.02
C GLN A 56 8.56 -0.23 11.38
N PHE A 57 7.60 -0.39 10.46
CA PHE A 57 6.40 -1.18 10.71
C PHE A 57 6.75 -2.66 10.87
N ASN A 58 5.94 -3.38 11.63
CA ASN A 58 6.17 -4.82 11.83
C ASN A 58 6.07 -5.58 10.50
N GLY A 59 7.03 -6.45 10.20
CA GLY A 59 7.11 -7.19 8.93
C GLY A 59 7.67 -6.39 7.74
N ALA A 60 7.93 -5.08 7.90
CA ALA A 60 8.44 -4.25 6.82
C ALA A 60 9.83 -4.70 6.35
N GLU A 61 10.74 -5.09 7.23
CA GLU A 61 12.10 -5.50 6.85
C GLU A 61 12.16 -6.73 5.92
N GLU A 62 11.13 -7.59 5.96
CA GLU A 62 11.00 -8.76 5.09
C GLU A 62 10.32 -8.40 3.75
N CYS A 63 9.64 -7.26 3.70
CA CYS A 63 8.74 -6.87 2.62
C CYS A 63 9.22 -5.65 1.81
N LEU A 64 9.97 -4.72 2.40
CA LEU A 64 10.39 -3.47 1.77
C LEU A 64 11.76 -2.97 2.28
N THR A 65 12.56 -2.51 1.34
CA THR A 65 13.73 -1.66 1.58
C THR A 65 13.33 -0.18 1.68
N LEU A 66 14.24 0.65 2.19
CA LEU A 66 14.03 2.11 2.24
C LEU A 66 13.83 2.73 0.85
N GLU A 67 14.52 2.21 -0.18
CA GLU A 67 14.36 2.70 -1.56
C GLU A 67 13.00 2.31 -2.14
N GLU A 68 12.54 1.08 -1.89
CA GLU A 68 11.19 0.63 -2.30
C GLU A 68 10.10 1.44 -1.59
N ALA A 69 10.24 1.72 -0.29
CA ALA A 69 9.30 2.58 0.42
C ALA A 69 9.22 4.00 -0.17
N LYS A 70 10.35 4.59 -0.58
CA LYS A 70 10.39 5.88 -1.28
C LYS A 70 9.69 5.80 -2.65
N ALA A 71 9.91 4.71 -3.38
CA ALA A 71 9.27 4.48 -4.67
C ALA A 71 7.74 4.36 -4.51
N LEU A 72 7.25 3.60 -3.53
CA LEU A 72 5.82 3.44 -3.24
C LEU A 72 5.14 4.76 -2.84
N ILE A 73 5.79 5.57 -2.00
CA ILE A 73 5.28 6.90 -1.64
C ILE A 73 5.20 7.81 -2.88
N THR A 74 6.23 7.77 -3.72
CA THR A 74 6.27 8.56 -4.97
C THR A 74 5.17 8.12 -5.91
N GLU A 75 5.02 6.83 -6.15
CA GLU A 75 3.99 6.24 -7.00
C GLU A 75 2.59 6.63 -6.52
N ARG A 76 2.29 6.50 -5.22
CA ARG A 76 1.02 6.93 -4.62
C ARG A 76 0.76 8.43 -4.81
N ASN A 77 1.81 9.26 -4.75
CA ASN A 77 1.65 10.71 -4.94
C ASN A 77 1.41 11.08 -6.41
N GLU A 78 2.04 10.36 -7.36
CA GLU A 78 1.90 10.60 -8.80
C GLU A 78 0.58 10.04 -9.36
N LYS A 79 0.22 8.82 -8.99
CA LYS A 79 -0.98 8.13 -9.49
C LYS A 79 -2.24 8.43 -8.67
N GLY A 80 -2.09 9.07 -7.51
CA GLY A 80 -3.10 9.05 -6.46
C GLY A 80 -3.09 7.70 -5.71
N THR A 81 -3.92 7.57 -4.66
CA THR A 81 -4.16 6.24 -4.07
C THR A 81 -4.79 5.37 -5.13
N LEU A 82 -4.11 4.29 -5.51
CA LEU A 82 -4.68 3.23 -6.31
C LEU A 82 -5.79 2.64 -5.44
N ASN A 83 -6.99 3.18 -5.62
CA ASN A 83 -8.22 2.58 -5.13
C ASN A 83 -8.36 1.24 -5.88
N VAL A 84 -7.65 0.21 -5.45
CA VAL A 84 -7.90 -1.18 -5.86
C VAL A 84 -9.15 -1.69 -5.14
N THR A 85 -10.17 -0.83 -4.97
CA THR A 85 -11.55 -1.27 -4.89
C THR A 85 -12.05 -1.41 -6.32
N GLY A 86 -11.77 -2.58 -6.94
CA GLY A 86 -12.68 -3.15 -7.93
C GLY A 86 -12.53 -2.76 -9.40
N ASP A 87 -11.33 -2.41 -9.90
CA ASP A 87 -11.06 -2.47 -11.35
C ASP A 87 -9.60 -2.81 -11.63
N ALA A 88 -9.14 -3.95 -11.10
CA ALA A 88 -7.96 -4.62 -11.62
C ALA A 88 -8.26 -5.18 -13.02
N ARG A 89 -8.35 -4.31 -14.02
CA ARG A 89 -8.12 -4.69 -15.41
C ARG A 89 -6.62 -4.76 -15.64
N TRP A 90 -6.03 -5.89 -15.25
CA TRP A 90 -4.86 -6.41 -15.96
C TRP A 90 -5.31 -6.83 -17.36
N ALA A 91 -5.34 -5.87 -18.29
CA ALA A 91 -5.06 -6.13 -19.70
C ALA A 91 -3.67 -5.51 -19.91
N GLY A 92 -2.61 -6.30 -19.99
CA GLY A 92 -2.42 -7.12 -21.16
C GLY A 92 -2.28 -6.19 -22.36
N LEU A 93 -1.07 -5.69 -22.59
CA LEU A 93 -0.40 -5.88 -23.87
C LEU A 93 -1.34 -5.95 -25.10
N GLU A 94 -1.90 -4.82 -25.51
CA GLU A 94 -2.32 -4.59 -26.91
C GLU A 94 -1.77 -3.21 -27.28
N ASP A 95 -0.51 -3.19 -27.71
CA ASP A 95 -0.11 -3.22 -29.12
C ASP A 95 -0.36 -1.88 -29.81
N LYS A 96 0.63 -1.54 -30.64
CA LYS A 96 0.60 -0.48 -31.62
C LYS A 96 -0.78 -0.38 -32.25
N MET A 97 -1.43 0.78 -32.15
CA MET A 97 -2.15 1.39 -33.26
C MET A 97 -2.59 2.80 -32.84
N ASN A 98 -2.62 3.69 -33.83
CA ASN A 98 -2.60 5.16 -33.76
C ASN A 98 -1.15 5.67 -33.66
N SER A 99 -0.31 5.57 -34.69
CA SER A 99 -0.53 5.96 -36.10
C SER A 99 -1.10 7.37 -36.27
#